data_AF-A0AAU6TPS1-F1
#
_entry.id   AF-A0AAU6TPS1-F1
#
_cell.length_a   1.000
_cell.length_b   1.000
_cell.length_c   1.000
_cell.angle_alpha   90.00
_cell.angle_beta   90.00
_cell.angle_gamma   90.00
#
_symmetry.space_group_name_H-M   'P 1'
#
loop_
_entity.id
_entity.type
_entity.pdbx_description
1 polymer ?
#
loop_
_entity_poly.entity_id
_entity_poly.type
_entity_poly.pdbx_seq_one_letter_code
_entity_poly.pdbx_strand_id
1 'polypeptide(L)'
;MRSVDWENALKFFAPIERSKRIHKNFVYRFQHLGIPDEIAASSVGVELDQVYRWDDGEDIPFLVKRVWELESRKFTPNQSDFKGWTFAAGRIVTPEGARYTERQLRYALFLFDQLP
;
A
#
# COMPACT_ATOMS: atom_id res chain seq x y z
N MET A 1 21.09 -28.64 9.53
CA MET A 1 20.08 -27.70 9.01
C MET A 1 19.03 -27.54 10.09
N ARG A 2 18.88 -26.36 10.71
CA ARG A 2 17.80 -26.13 11.69
C ARG A 2 16.48 -26.10 10.90
N SER A 3 15.58 -27.03 11.18
CA SER A 3 14.21 -26.98 10.65
C SER A 3 13.56 -25.74 11.23
N VAL A 4 13.41 -24.70 10.41
CA VAL A 4 12.59 -23.56 10.79
C VAL A 4 11.16 -24.08 10.89
N ASP A 5 10.63 -24.04 12.09
CA ASP A 5 9.27 -24.45 12.40
C ASP A 5 8.32 -23.36 11.88
N TRP A 6 8.00 -23.49 10.60
CA TRP A 6 7.16 -22.53 9.87
C TRP A 6 5.76 -22.42 10.48
N GLU A 7 5.25 -23.49 11.12
CA GLU A 7 3.96 -23.46 11.82
C GLU A 7 4.00 -22.55 13.05
N ASN A 8 5.12 -22.55 13.79
CA ASN A 8 5.28 -21.65 14.92
C ASN A 8 5.60 -20.22 14.49
N ALA A 9 6.37 -20.03 13.41
CA ALA A 9 6.62 -18.69 12.85
C ALA A 9 5.32 -18.01 12.39
N LEU A 10 4.41 -18.76 11.77
CA LEU A 10 3.10 -18.26 11.31
C LEU A 10 2.18 -17.80 12.45
N LYS A 11 2.33 -18.35 13.67
CA LYS A 11 1.56 -17.94 14.85
C LYS A 11 1.96 -16.56 15.40
N PHE A 12 3.19 -16.11 15.13
CA PHE A 12 3.67 -14.80 15.59
C PHE A 12 3.27 -13.64 14.67
N PHE A 13 2.89 -13.93 13.41
CA PHE A 13 2.56 -12.93 12.40
C PHE A 13 1.06 -12.81 12.07
N ALA A 14 0.18 -13.52 12.79
CA ALA A 14 -1.25 -13.48 12.54
C ALA A 14 -2.03 -13.23 13.84
N PRO A 15 -2.93 -12.22 13.89
CA PRO A 15 -3.94 -12.15 14.93
C PRO A 15 -4.83 -13.39 14.83
N ILE A 16 -4.82 -14.19 15.89
CA ILE A 16 -5.58 -15.42 16.03
C ILE A 16 -7.05 -15.04 16.22
N GLU A 17 -7.83 -15.13 15.14
CA GLU A 17 -9.22 -15.63 15.08
C GLU A 17 -9.92 -15.06 13.83
N ARG A 18 -9.87 -15.79 12.70
CA ARG A 18 -10.93 -15.82 11.66
C ARG A 18 -10.55 -16.74 10.50
N SER A 19 -11.52 -17.57 10.09
CA SER A 19 -11.56 -18.34 8.84
C SER A 19 -10.34 -19.23 8.50
N LYS A 20 -10.54 -20.57 8.49
CA LYS A 20 -9.58 -21.58 8.00
C LYS A 20 -9.12 -21.42 6.54
N ARG A 21 -9.54 -20.36 5.84
CA ARG A 21 -9.13 -20.03 4.47
C ARG A 21 -8.61 -18.59 4.46
N ILE A 22 -7.35 -18.44 4.09
CA ILE A 22 -6.76 -17.16 3.70
C ILE A 22 -7.68 -16.55 2.63
N HIS A 23 -8.29 -15.40 2.93
CA HIS A 23 -9.20 -14.76 1.99
C HIS A 23 -8.42 -14.05 0.88
N LYS A 24 -9.03 -13.90 -0.30
CA LYS A 24 -8.39 -13.36 -1.51
C LYS A 24 -7.80 -11.96 -1.31
N ASN A 25 -8.36 -11.17 -0.38
CA ASN A 25 -7.89 -9.82 -0.08
C ASN A 25 -6.52 -9.85 0.62
N PHE A 26 -6.33 -10.74 1.59
CA PHE A 26 -5.01 -10.98 2.19
C PHE A 26 -3.99 -11.42 1.13
N VAL A 27 -4.35 -12.39 0.27
CA VAL A 27 -3.47 -12.85 -0.82
C VAL A 27 -3.11 -11.69 -1.75
N TYR A 28 -4.08 -10.84 -2.09
CA TYR A 28 -3.85 -9.66 -2.91
C TYR A 28 -2.87 -8.67 -2.25
N ARG A 29 -3.09 -8.27 -1.01
CA ARG A 29 -2.23 -7.31 -0.31
C ARG A 29 -0.83 -7.88 -0.03
N PHE A 30 -0.78 -9.04 0.62
CA PHE A 30 0.47 -9.59 1.14
C PHE A 30 1.28 -10.31 0.05
N GLN A 31 0.68 -11.25 -0.68
CA GLN A 31 1.40 -12.08 -1.63
C GLN A 31 1.55 -11.40 -3.00
N HIS A 32 0.46 -10.86 -3.55
CA HIS A 32 0.49 -10.26 -4.88
C HIS A 32 1.18 -8.88 -4.86
N LEU A 33 0.83 -8.00 -3.92
CA LEU A 33 1.44 -6.66 -3.82
C LEU A 33 2.72 -6.63 -2.97
N GLY A 34 2.88 -7.52 -1.99
CA GLY A 34 4.07 -7.53 -1.12
C GLY A 34 4.04 -6.46 -0.03
N ILE A 35 2.85 -5.97 0.34
CA ILE A 35 2.70 -4.85 1.27
C ILE A 35 2.36 -5.39 2.67
N PRO A 36 3.17 -5.10 3.71
CA PRO A 36 2.85 -5.45 5.09
C PRO A 36 1.67 -4.59 5.60
N ASP A 37 0.95 -5.10 6.59
CA ASP A 37 -0.24 -4.49 7.17
C ASP A 37 0.01 -3.06 7.70
N GLU A 38 1.14 -2.81 8.34
CA GLU A 38 1.56 -1.48 8.81
C GLU A 38 1.65 -0.44 7.68
N ILE A 39 2.25 -0.82 6.55
CA ILE A 39 2.35 0.05 5.37
C ILE A 39 0.99 0.18 4.68
N ALA A 40 0.21 -0.90 4.66
CA ALA A 40 -1.13 -0.89 4.10
C ALA A 40 -2.06 0.08 4.85
N ALA A 41 -2.00 0.11 6.18
CA ALA A 41 -2.75 1.03 7.04
C ALA A 41 -2.26 2.48 6.87
N SER A 42 -0.95 2.70 7.06
CA SER A 42 -0.38 4.05 7.05
C SER A 42 -0.46 4.75 5.68
N SER A 43 -0.38 4.01 4.57
CA SER A 43 -0.47 4.58 3.22
C SER A 43 -1.84 5.15 2.87
N VAL A 44 -2.92 4.68 3.53
CA VAL A 44 -4.29 5.15 3.31
C VAL A 44 -4.90 5.85 4.54
N GLY A 45 -4.13 6.00 5.62
CA GLY A 45 -4.53 6.73 6.82
C GLY A 45 -5.62 6.03 7.65
N VAL A 46 -5.55 4.71 7.78
CA VAL A 46 -6.49 3.91 8.61
C VAL A 46 -5.76 3.11 9.69
N GLU A 47 -6.51 2.61 10.66
CA GLU A 47 -6.01 1.71 11.71
C GLU A 47 -5.77 0.28 11.18
N LEU A 48 -4.87 -0.46 11.84
CA LEU A 48 -4.55 -1.86 11.48
C LEU A 48 -5.79 -2.77 11.48
N ASP A 49 -6.70 -2.57 12.43
CA ASP A 49 -7.95 -3.33 12.52
C ASP A 49 -8.77 -3.23 11.23
N GLN A 50 -8.77 -2.08 10.56
CA GLN A 50 -9.45 -1.92 9.28
C GLN A 50 -8.80 -2.77 8.19
N VAL A 51 -7.47 -2.88 8.17
CA VAL A 51 -6.74 -3.73 7.24
C VAL A 51 -7.08 -5.19 7.49
N TYR A 52 -7.16 -5.63 8.74
CA TYR A 52 -7.54 -7.00 9.08
C TYR A 52 -8.97 -7.34 8.66
N ARG A 53 -9.94 -6.42 8.86
CA ARG A 53 -11.31 -6.63 8.35
C ARG A 53 -11.36 -6.78 6.83
N TRP A 54 -10.60 -5.96 6.11
CA TRP A 54 -10.47 -6.09 4.65
C TRP A 54 -9.83 -7.42 4.25
N ASP A 55 -8.74 -7.81 4.92
CA ASP A 55 -8.07 -9.08 4.68
C ASP A 55 -9.03 -10.26 4.91
N ASP A 56 -9.88 -10.19 5.93
CA ASP A 56 -10.90 -11.19 6.29
C ASP A 56 -12.09 -11.24 5.32
N GLY A 57 -12.25 -10.24 4.47
CA GLY A 57 -13.24 -10.24 3.38
C GLY A 57 -14.27 -9.13 3.37
N GLU A 58 -14.10 -8.10 4.20
CA GLU A 58 -14.74 -6.81 3.95
C GLU A 58 -14.30 -6.24 2.58
N ASP A 59 -15.20 -5.56 1.89
CA ASP A 59 -14.90 -4.95 0.59
C ASP A 59 -13.85 -3.84 0.74
N ILE A 60 -12.74 -3.99 0.03
CA ILE A 60 -11.70 -2.95 -0.04
C ILE A 60 -12.14 -1.86 -1.02
N PRO A 61 -12.20 -0.59 -0.59
CA PRO A 61 -12.51 0.53 -1.49
C PRO A 61 -11.57 0.58 -2.70
N PHE A 62 -12.09 0.97 -3.87
CA PHE A 62 -11.29 1.06 -5.09
C PHE A 62 -10.04 1.96 -4.92
N LEU A 63 -10.19 3.11 -4.29
CA LEU A 63 -9.07 4.05 -4.05
C LEU A 63 -7.97 3.43 -3.18
N VAL A 64 -8.34 2.63 -2.17
CA VAL A 64 -7.38 1.93 -1.30
C VAL A 64 -6.56 0.93 -2.13
N LYS A 65 -7.21 0.14 -2.99
CA LYS A 65 -6.49 -0.79 -3.90
C LYS A 65 -5.50 -0.06 -4.79
N ARG A 66 -5.88 1.10 -5.35
CA ARG A 66 -5.00 1.90 -6.22
C ARG A 66 -3.79 2.44 -5.45
N VAL A 67 -3.96 2.90 -4.22
CA VAL A 67 -2.84 3.35 -3.38
C VAL A 67 -1.89 2.19 -3.10
N TRP A 68 -2.41 1.01 -2.73
CA TRP A 68 -1.59 -0.18 -2.53
C TRP A 68 -0.87 -0.64 -3.81
N GLU A 69 -1.52 -0.60 -4.97
CA GLU A 69 -0.86 -0.90 -6.25
C GLU A 69 0.35 0.02 -6.49
N LEU A 70 0.22 1.31 -6.20
CA LEU A 70 1.30 2.28 -6.32
C LEU A 70 2.41 2.06 -5.29
N GLU A 71 2.05 1.82 -4.01
CA GLU A 71 3.00 1.50 -2.94
C GLU A 71 3.81 0.23 -3.23
N SER A 72 3.20 -0.74 -3.90
CA SER A 72 3.88 -1.99 -4.25
C SER A 72 5.06 -1.78 -5.20
N ARG A 73 5.10 -0.64 -5.91
CA ARG A 73 6.02 -0.34 -7.01
C ARG A 73 6.02 -1.33 -8.18
N LYS A 74 5.19 -2.39 -8.11
CA LYS A 74 4.99 -3.36 -9.20
C LYS A 74 4.14 -2.76 -10.33
N PHE A 75 3.28 -1.80 -9.98
CA PHE A 75 2.39 -1.13 -10.89
C PHE A 75 2.71 0.37 -10.90
N THR A 76 3.54 0.78 -11.85
CA THR A 76 3.71 2.20 -12.17
C THR A 76 2.93 2.45 -13.46
N PRO A 77 2.01 3.43 -13.52
CA PRO A 77 1.33 3.76 -14.77
C PRO A 77 2.37 4.07 -15.86
N ASN A 78 2.29 3.40 -17.01
CA ASN A 78 3.16 3.64 -18.18
C ASN A 78 2.91 5.03 -18.85
N GLN A 79 2.29 5.98 -18.14
CA GLN A 79 2.04 7.31 -18.66
C GLN A 79 3.35 8.11 -18.61
N SER A 80 3.76 8.56 -19.80
CA SER A 80 5.14 8.78 -20.24
C SER A 80 5.92 9.92 -19.60
N ASP A 81 5.28 10.78 -18.81
CA ASP A 81 5.89 12.06 -18.41
C ASP A 81 6.40 12.05 -16.96
N PHE A 82 6.13 10.97 -16.21
CA PHE A 82 6.57 10.77 -14.83
C PHE A 82 7.70 9.75 -14.70
N LYS A 83 8.58 9.65 -15.70
CA LYS A 83 9.66 8.67 -15.71
C LYS A 83 10.55 8.84 -14.46
N GLY A 84 10.68 7.77 -13.68
CA GLY A 84 11.49 7.73 -12.44
C GLY A 84 10.77 8.23 -11.18
N TRP A 85 9.55 8.75 -11.30
CA TRP A 85 8.73 9.06 -10.13
C TRP A 85 8.16 7.78 -9.54
N THR A 86 8.02 7.75 -8.22
CA THR A 86 7.47 6.60 -7.48
C THR A 86 6.47 7.06 -6.42
N PHE A 87 5.74 6.12 -5.84
CA PHE A 87 4.91 6.37 -4.66
C PHE A 87 5.47 5.54 -3.50
N ALA A 88 5.61 6.16 -2.34
CA ALA A 88 6.11 5.49 -1.15
C ALA A 88 5.60 6.13 0.14
N ALA A 89 5.12 5.31 1.05
CA ALA A 89 4.55 5.68 2.34
C ALA A 89 3.58 6.88 2.27
N GLY A 90 2.60 6.81 1.37
CA GLY A 90 1.56 7.83 1.20
C GLY A 90 2.02 9.10 0.49
N ARG A 91 3.21 9.10 -0.15
CA ARG A 91 3.81 10.29 -0.75
C ARG A 91 4.28 10.03 -2.18
N ILE A 92 4.13 11.02 -3.04
CA ILE A 92 4.78 11.03 -4.35
C ILE A 92 6.26 11.35 -4.15
N VAL A 93 7.13 10.57 -4.79
CA VAL A 93 8.58 10.68 -4.70
C VAL A 93 9.15 10.96 -6.09
N THR A 94 9.95 12.00 -6.22
CA THR A 94 10.61 12.35 -7.48
C THR A 94 11.81 11.45 -7.78
N PRO A 95 12.33 11.45 -9.03
CA PRO A 95 13.53 10.68 -9.39
C PRO A 95 14.75 10.99 -8.52
N GLU A 96 14.87 12.24 -8.06
CA GLU A 96 15.92 12.70 -7.15
C GLU A 96 15.63 12.44 -5.66
N GLY A 97 14.47 11.88 -5.34
CA GLY A 97 14.12 11.40 -3.99
C GLY A 97 13.33 12.41 -3.13
N ALA A 98 12.95 13.57 -3.65
CA ALA A 98 12.10 14.52 -2.92
C ALA A 98 10.70 13.95 -2.73
N ARG A 99 10.07 14.19 -1.57
CA ARG A 99 8.77 13.58 -1.21
C ARG A 99 7.73 14.66 -0.99
N TYR A 100 6.58 14.50 -1.64
CA TYR A 100 5.50 15.48 -1.59
C TYR A 100 4.22 14.88 -1.00
N THR A 101 3.61 15.65 -0.12
CA THR A 101 2.26 15.40 0.39
C THR A 101 1.21 15.87 -0.62
N GLU A 102 -0.01 15.37 -0.50
CA GLU A 102 -1.15 15.81 -1.31
C GLU A 102 -1.31 17.34 -1.28
N ARG A 103 -1.21 17.97 -0.10
CA ARG A 103 -1.35 19.42 0.07
C ARG A 103 -0.29 20.20 -0.73
N GLN A 104 0.96 19.74 -0.71
CA GLN A 104 2.04 20.39 -1.45
C GLN A 104 1.83 20.28 -2.96
N LEU A 105 1.37 19.12 -3.43
CA LEU A 105 1.05 18.91 -4.85
C LEU A 105 -0.12 19.79 -5.28
N ARG A 106 -1.21 19.83 -4.50
CA ARG A 106 -2.36 20.71 -4.78
C ARG A 106 -1.95 22.18 -4.82
N TYR A 107 -1.07 22.61 -3.92
CA TYR A 107 -0.56 23.98 -3.91
C TYR A 107 0.32 24.27 -5.14
N ALA A 108 1.20 23.34 -5.52
CA ALA A 108 2.01 23.47 -6.73
C ALA A 108 1.15 23.54 -8.01
N LEU A 109 0.12 22.69 -8.11
CA LEU A 109 -0.83 22.72 -9.22
C LEU A 109 -1.59 24.05 -9.27
N PHE A 110 -2.09 24.53 -8.12
CA PHE A 110 -2.73 25.84 -8.04
C PHE A 110 -1.83 26.96 -8.56
N LEU A 111 -0.56 26.99 -8.14
CA LEU A 111 0.41 27.98 -8.62
C LEU A 111 0.69 27.84 -10.12
N PHE A 112 0.81 26.61 -10.62
CA PHE A 112 1.01 26.32 -12.03
C PHE A 112 -0.16 26.83 -12.89
N ASP A 113 -1.40 26.63 -12.44
CA ASP A 113 -2.61 27.12 -13.12
C ASP A 113 -2.71 28.66 -13.15
N GLN A 114 -1.94 29.37 -12.32
CA GLN A 114 -1.86 30.84 -12.34
C GLN A 114 -0.81 31.38 -13.33
N LEU A 115 0.01 30.52 -13.93
CA LEU A 115 0.98 30.93 -14.94
C LEU A 115 0.23 31.21 -16.27
N PRO A 116 0.44 32.39 -16.89
CA PRO A 116 -0.25 32.78 -18.12
C PRO A 116 0.20 32.01 -19.36
#